data_AF-A0A949ER81-F1
#
_entry.id   AF-A0A949ER81-F1
#
_cell.length_a   1.000
_cell.length_b   1.000
_cell.length_c   1.000
_cell.angle_alpha   90.00
_cell.angle_beta   90.00
_cell.angle_gamma   90.00
#
_symmetry.space_group_name_H-M   'P 1'
#
loop_
_entity.id
_entity.type
_entity.pdbx_description
1 polymer ?
#
loop_
_entity_poly.entity_id
_entity_poly.type
_entity_poly.pdbx_seq_one_letter_code
_entity_poly.pdbx_strand_id
1 'polypeptide(L)'
;MRNPFLLCCATALLLAGCAVEQPPAPQSLAQNATTPGTNAQAAPNPVPPTTQAKIVTPQAAPAQKTRATGTPEDARRHMLRGMAAIEIAKSNDDLALAEEEFRTATEIAPQMAVAWFNLGKAQTQLGRNDEAMDSYRQYLALAPDAKDAQSVRDEIVKLEFRRELAAKAQARVGLWVGQDGSLYRLTLNGNRLTLKTDERRVPEDEVRSTYSLVGDVPVGGYTPAEYQLVLQGNRLTGTWSRGGLRADKCMIPPDTSEAAGELNDREGRIVLHHESTSYQASTQMSLLGDDSCGGVVAGARKTAEDTLYGPLGKGGLGVVLYGLTQWWDGGFSMVQYGWHGRLKVRVQPGTPAFEAGLRDEDEILAIDGVAVKSLSAGQAVLRLRGEPGSTVNLELWRKGNQAPFTLAIQRIDVSSLQAKQ
;
A
#
# COMPACT_ATOMS: atom_id res chain seq x y z
N MET A 1 38.80 24.80 50.95
CA MET A 1 37.86 25.34 51.94
C MET A 1 36.76 24.31 52.18
N ARG A 2 36.60 23.87 53.44
CA ARG A 2 35.42 23.30 54.14
C ARG A 2 34.33 22.54 53.34
N ASN A 3 34.37 21.20 53.45
CA ASN A 3 33.42 20.24 54.10
C ASN A 3 32.16 20.81 54.81
N PRO A 4 31.18 20.00 55.33
CA PRO A 4 30.71 18.60 55.06
C PRO A 4 29.16 18.38 55.26
N PHE A 5 28.74 17.09 55.34
CA PHE A 5 27.59 16.45 56.05
C PHE A 5 26.70 15.62 55.08
N LEU A 6 26.72 14.27 54.99
CA LEU A 6 27.03 13.14 55.89
C LEU A 6 25.95 12.83 56.95
N LEU A 7 25.58 11.54 57.02
CA LEU A 7 24.80 10.78 58.02
C LEU A 7 23.26 10.81 57.93
N CYS A 8 22.51 9.75 58.27
CA CYS A 8 22.72 8.31 58.49
C CYS A 8 21.36 7.67 58.90
N CYS A 9 21.33 6.33 58.94
CA CYS A 9 20.40 5.44 59.66
C CYS A 9 19.00 5.20 59.06
N ALA A 10 18.39 4.02 59.14
CA ALA A 10 18.81 2.66 59.49
C ALA A 10 17.62 1.69 59.20
N THR A 11 17.92 0.59 58.51
CA THR A 11 17.41 -0.81 58.60
C THR A 11 16.12 -1.18 59.35
N ALA A 12 15.22 -1.94 58.67
CA ALA A 12 14.73 -3.29 59.04
C ALA A 12 13.67 -3.79 58.00
N LEU A 13 13.97 -4.78 57.15
CA LEU A 13 13.61 -6.21 57.24
C LEU A 13 12.10 -6.54 57.36
N LEU A 14 11.51 -7.18 56.32
CA LEU A 14 10.86 -8.51 56.35
C LEU A 14 9.99 -8.81 55.10
N LEU A 15 10.36 -9.90 54.43
CA LEU A 15 9.55 -11.01 53.87
C LEU A 15 8.34 -10.78 52.93
N ALA A 16 8.53 -11.37 51.74
CA ALA A 16 7.70 -12.42 51.13
C ALA A 16 6.36 -12.09 50.44
N GLY A 17 6.20 -12.66 49.24
CA GLY A 17 4.89 -13.06 48.70
C GLY A 17 4.67 -12.69 47.24
N CYS A 18 5.09 -13.57 46.33
CA CYS A 18 4.64 -13.55 44.92
C CYS A 18 3.16 -13.98 44.87
N ALA A 19 2.32 -13.25 44.14
CA ALA A 19 0.99 -13.73 43.73
C ALA A 19 0.84 -13.53 42.22
N VAL A 20 0.69 -14.66 41.53
CA VAL A 20 0.39 -14.82 40.11
C VAL A 20 -1.12 -14.69 39.94
N GLU A 21 -1.57 -13.74 39.12
CA GLU A 21 -2.98 -13.61 38.74
C GLU A 21 -3.27 -14.46 37.50
N GLN A 22 -4.17 -15.43 37.65
CA GLN A 22 -4.71 -16.27 36.57
C GLN A 22 -5.95 -15.61 35.93
N PRO A 23 -6.18 -15.76 34.62
CA PRO A 23 -7.40 -15.31 33.95
C PRO A 23 -8.58 -16.29 34.18
N PRO A 24 -9.85 -15.83 34.12
CA PRO A 24 -11.00 -16.65 34.46
C PRO A 24 -11.43 -17.62 33.35
N ALA A 25 -11.96 -18.77 33.78
CA ALA A 25 -12.47 -19.88 32.98
C ALA A 25 -13.88 -19.64 32.39
N PRO A 26 -14.28 -20.37 31.32
CA PRO A 26 -15.58 -20.22 30.66
C PRO A 26 -16.70 -21.00 31.37
N GLN A 27 -17.92 -20.46 31.34
CA GLN A 27 -19.13 -21.11 31.89
C GLN A 27 -19.75 -22.11 30.90
N SER A 28 -20.29 -23.17 31.49
CA SER A 28 -20.79 -24.40 30.88
C SER A 28 -22.24 -24.37 30.40
N LEU A 29 -22.51 -25.32 29.50
CA LEU A 29 -23.78 -25.80 28.97
C LEU A 29 -24.90 -26.06 30.00
N ALA A 30 -26.15 -25.77 29.60
CA ALA A 30 -27.32 -26.51 30.06
C ALA A 30 -28.27 -26.78 28.88
N GLN A 31 -28.74 -28.02 28.83
CA GLN A 31 -29.54 -28.66 27.80
C GLN A 31 -31.03 -28.33 27.97
N ASN A 32 -31.81 -28.41 26.89
CA ASN A 32 -33.09 -29.13 26.90
C ASN A 32 -33.49 -29.53 25.46
N ALA A 33 -33.86 -30.80 25.33
CA ALA A 33 -34.27 -31.47 24.10
C ALA A 33 -35.76 -31.89 24.17
N THR A 34 -36.26 -32.41 23.03
CA THR A 34 -37.54 -33.13 22.73
C THR A 34 -38.69 -32.25 22.19
N THR A 35 -39.02 -32.18 20.87
CA THR A 35 -39.47 -33.13 19.78
C THR A 35 -41.02 -33.12 19.60
N PRO A 36 -41.64 -33.70 18.53
CA PRO A 36 -41.46 -33.51 17.07
C PRO A 36 -42.80 -33.42 16.26
N GLY A 37 -42.73 -33.18 14.94
CA GLY A 37 -43.83 -33.36 13.95
C GLY A 37 -44.22 -32.03 13.27
N THR A 38 -44.40 -31.88 11.95
CA THR A 38 -44.85 -32.82 10.91
C THR A 38 -44.57 -32.21 9.52
N ASN A 39 -44.44 -33.08 8.51
CA ASN A 39 -44.30 -32.77 7.08
C ASN A 39 -45.37 -31.80 6.52
N ALA A 40 -44.97 -30.90 5.62
CA ALA A 40 -45.82 -30.49 4.49
C ALA A 40 -44.98 -29.93 3.33
N GLN A 41 -45.28 -30.45 2.15
CA GLN A 41 -44.67 -30.18 0.85
C GLN A 41 -45.09 -28.82 0.26
N ALA A 42 -44.32 -28.44 -0.75
CA ALA A 42 -44.39 -27.23 -1.55
C ALA A 42 -45.75 -26.92 -2.20
N ALA A 43 -46.05 -25.61 -2.31
CA ALA A 43 -46.77 -25.00 -3.42
C ALA A 43 -46.29 -23.54 -3.60
N PRO A 44 -46.26 -23.01 -4.84
CA PRO A 44 -45.59 -21.76 -5.16
C PRO A 44 -46.44 -20.56 -4.76
N ASN A 45 -45.81 -19.56 -4.12
CA ASN A 45 -46.51 -18.30 -3.84
C ASN A 45 -46.70 -17.49 -5.13
N PRO A 46 -47.87 -16.84 -5.29
CA PRO A 46 -48.28 -16.19 -6.52
C PRO A 46 -47.49 -14.91 -6.81
N VAL A 47 -47.25 -14.68 -8.11
CA VAL A 47 -46.72 -13.44 -8.68
C VAL A 47 -47.61 -12.26 -8.26
N PRO A 48 -47.09 -11.22 -7.60
CA PRO A 48 -47.85 -10.01 -7.33
C PRO A 48 -48.03 -9.19 -8.63
N PRO A 49 -49.16 -8.47 -8.78
CA PRO A 49 -49.50 -7.79 -10.02
C PRO A 49 -48.56 -6.62 -10.34
N THR A 50 -48.35 -6.45 -11.64
CA THR A 50 -47.62 -5.37 -12.31
C THR A 50 -48.02 -4.01 -11.75
N THR A 51 -47.16 -3.42 -10.92
CA THR A 51 -47.31 -2.04 -10.46
C THR A 51 -46.71 -1.12 -11.51
N GLN A 52 -47.55 -0.25 -12.04
CA GLN A 52 -47.19 0.80 -13.00
C GLN A 52 -46.00 1.62 -12.46
N ALA A 53 -45.01 1.83 -13.33
CA ALA A 53 -43.84 2.64 -13.05
C ALA A 53 -44.27 4.07 -12.68
N LYS A 54 -44.22 4.39 -11.38
CA LYS A 54 -44.15 5.78 -10.93
C LYS A 54 -42.81 6.34 -11.37
N ILE A 55 -42.85 7.45 -12.09
CA ILE A 55 -41.71 8.29 -12.41
C ILE A 55 -41.02 8.66 -11.09
N VAL A 56 -39.86 8.07 -10.84
CA VAL A 56 -38.98 8.44 -9.73
C VAL A 56 -38.24 9.70 -10.15
N THR A 57 -38.62 10.83 -9.59
CA THR A 57 -37.79 12.03 -9.59
C THR A 57 -36.45 11.73 -8.88
N PRO A 58 -35.32 12.31 -9.33
CA PRO A 58 -34.03 12.05 -8.70
C PRO A 58 -34.08 12.47 -7.23
N GLN A 59 -33.80 11.52 -6.33
CA GLN A 59 -33.58 11.83 -4.92
C GLN A 59 -32.35 12.73 -4.81
N ALA A 60 -32.58 13.92 -4.25
CA ALA A 60 -31.54 14.85 -3.85
C ALA A 60 -30.58 14.17 -2.85
N ALA A 61 -29.30 14.49 -2.99
CA ALA A 61 -28.22 14.14 -2.07
C ALA A 61 -28.59 14.48 -0.59
N PRO A 62 -28.01 13.77 0.40
CA PRO A 62 -28.37 13.96 1.80
C PRO A 62 -28.13 15.41 2.22
N ALA A 63 -29.15 15.99 2.88
CA ALA A 63 -29.12 17.34 3.40
C ALA A 63 -27.87 17.59 4.26
N GLN A 64 -27.05 18.54 3.85
CA GLN A 64 -25.90 19.02 4.62
C GLN A 64 -26.37 19.70 5.92
N LYS A 65 -25.64 19.38 6.99
CA LYS A 65 -25.91 19.77 8.38
C LYS A 65 -25.74 21.29 8.58
N THR A 66 -26.64 21.85 9.38
CA THR A 66 -26.65 23.20 10.00
C THR A 66 -26.59 24.39 9.04
N ARG A 67 -27.78 24.95 8.75
CA ARG A 67 -27.95 26.27 8.14
C ARG A 67 -27.29 27.30 9.07
N ALA A 68 -26.18 27.91 8.65
CA ALA A 68 -25.54 28.98 9.40
C ALA A 68 -26.58 30.09 9.68
N THR A 69 -26.74 30.48 10.95
CA THR A 69 -27.63 31.56 11.36
C THR A 69 -26.99 32.90 10.98
N GLY A 70 -27.56 33.63 10.02
CA GLY A 70 -27.04 34.92 9.61
C GLY A 70 -27.97 35.67 8.66
N THR A 71 -27.77 36.97 8.55
CA THR A 71 -28.48 37.84 7.60
C THR A 71 -27.79 37.85 6.23
N PRO A 72 -28.46 38.29 5.15
CA PRO A 72 -27.80 38.54 3.87
C PRO A 72 -26.62 39.52 3.96
N GLU A 73 -26.65 40.44 4.93
CA GLU A 73 -25.56 41.37 5.21
C GLU A 73 -24.35 40.65 5.84
N ASP A 74 -24.59 39.68 6.71
CA ASP A 74 -23.52 38.83 7.27
C ASP A 74 -22.86 37.99 6.19
N ALA A 75 -23.64 37.38 5.28
CA ALA A 75 -23.08 36.68 4.12
C ALA A 75 -22.22 37.60 3.25
N ARG A 76 -22.70 38.83 2.99
CA ARG A 76 -21.94 39.84 2.24
C ARG A 76 -20.65 40.23 2.96
N ARG A 77 -20.66 40.35 4.29
CA ARG A 77 -19.48 40.63 5.10
C ARG A 77 -18.43 39.52 4.94
N HIS A 78 -18.84 38.27 5.08
CA HIS A 78 -17.96 37.12 4.88
C HIS A 78 -17.40 37.08 3.46
N MET A 79 -18.23 37.31 2.44
CA MET A 79 -17.76 37.41 1.05
C MET A 79 -16.69 38.49 0.87
N LEU A 80 -16.89 39.70 1.41
CA LEU A 80 -15.90 40.79 1.30
C LEU A 80 -14.62 40.49 2.09
N ARG A 81 -14.73 39.84 3.25
CA ARG A 81 -13.55 39.40 4.04
C ARG A 81 -12.74 38.35 3.27
N GLY A 82 -13.39 37.41 2.61
CA GLY A 82 -12.72 36.44 1.74
C GLY A 82 -12.00 37.12 0.57
N MET A 83 -12.60 38.12 -0.07
CA MET A 83 -11.93 38.90 -1.13
C MET A 83 -10.69 39.62 -0.61
N ALA A 84 -10.80 40.30 0.53
CA ALA A 84 -9.66 40.95 1.17
C ALA A 84 -8.56 39.94 1.55
N ALA A 85 -8.94 38.73 2.00
CA ALA A 85 -7.99 37.66 2.29
C ALA A 85 -7.22 37.20 1.04
N ILE A 86 -7.87 37.08 -0.13
CA ILE A 86 -7.18 36.81 -1.41
C ILE A 86 -6.20 37.92 -1.77
N GLU A 87 -6.56 39.20 -1.57
CA GLU A 87 -5.70 40.34 -1.92
C GLU A 87 -4.40 40.38 -1.10
N ILE A 88 -4.45 39.93 0.16
CA ILE A 88 -3.28 39.92 1.05
C ILE A 88 -2.55 38.57 1.07
N ALA A 89 -3.07 37.55 0.39
CA ALA A 89 -2.54 36.20 0.45
C ALA A 89 -1.11 36.11 -0.12
N LYS A 90 -0.21 35.50 0.66
CA LYS A 90 1.17 35.22 0.26
C LYS A 90 1.49 33.72 0.29
N SER A 91 0.59 32.94 0.87
CA SER A 91 0.76 31.51 1.09
C SER A 91 -0.57 30.77 0.89
N ASN A 92 -0.49 29.43 0.80
CA ASN A 92 -1.68 28.59 0.76
C ASN A 92 -2.51 28.69 2.05
N ASP A 93 -1.88 28.98 3.19
CA ASP A 93 -2.60 29.15 4.46
C ASP A 93 -3.46 30.42 4.43
N ASP A 94 -2.96 31.50 3.82
CA ASP A 94 -3.76 32.73 3.63
C ASP A 94 -4.94 32.50 2.68
N LEU A 95 -4.75 31.66 1.65
CA LEU A 95 -5.82 31.26 0.73
C LEU A 95 -6.86 30.37 1.41
N ALA A 96 -6.46 29.55 2.39
CA ALA A 96 -7.38 28.73 3.17
C ALA A 96 -8.33 29.59 4.04
N LEU A 97 -7.84 30.73 4.57
CA LEU A 97 -8.69 31.70 5.25
C LEU A 97 -9.75 32.31 4.30
N ALA A 98 -9.34 32.64 3.08
CA ALA A 98 -10.28 33.16 2.08
C ALA A 98 -11.38 32.14 1.74
N GLU A 99 -10.99 30.87 1.58
CA GLU A 99 -11.92 29.77 1.35
C GLU A 99 -12.95 29.63 2.48
N GLU A 100 -12.53 29.70 3.74
CA GLU A 100 -13.42 29.61 4.91
C GLU A 100 -14.46 30.75 4.94
N GLU A 101 -14.02 31.97 4.66
CA GLU A 101 -14.90 33.14 4.58
C GLU A 101 -15.92 32.99 3.43
N PHE A 102 -15.49 32.52 2.25
CA PHE A 102 -16.43 32.27 1.15
C PHE A 102 -17.39 31.11 1.47
N ARG A 103 -16.92 30.03 2.10
CA ARG A 103 -17.76 28.91 2.51
C ARG A 103 -18.85 29.37 3.46
N THR A 104 -18.49 30.15 4.48
CA THR A 104 -19.45 30.75 5.43
C THR A 104 -20.48 31.63 4.69
N ALA A 105 -20.04 32.44 3.72
CA ALA A 105 -20.95 33.24 2.90
C ALA A 105 -21.95 32.37 2.11
N THR A 106 -21.50 31.25 1.54
CA THR A 106 -22.38 30.30 0.81
C THR A 106 -23.33 29.54 1.74
N GLU A 107 -22.96 29.29 2.99
CA GLU A 107 -23.82 28.65 3.99
C GLU A 107 -24.92 29.59 4.49
N ILE A 108 -24.59 30.87 4.72
CA ILE A 108 -25.56 31.90 5.15
C ILE A 108 -26.49 32.29 3.99
N ALA A 109 -25.94 32.48 2.79
CA ALA A 109 -26.69 32.86 1.60
C ALA A 109 -26.39 31.93 0.40
N PRO A 110 -27.03 30.75 0.33
CA PRO A 110 -26.80 29.78 -0.74
C PRO A 110 -27.12 30.28 -2.15
N GLN A 111 -27.95 31.32 -2.27
CA GLN A 111 -28.33 31.94 -3.55
C GLN A 111 -27.33 33.03 -4.00
N MET A 112 -26.28 33.31 -3.22
CA MET A 112 -25.27 34.32 -3.55
C MET A 112 -24.25 33.76 -4.55
N ALA A 113 -24.58 33.83 -5.85
CA ALA A 113 -23.75 33.27 -6.93
C ALA A 113 -22.27 33.68 -6.85
N VAL A 114 -21.99 34.97 -6.60
CA VAL A 114 -20.61 35.49 -6.50
C VAL A 114 -19.78 34.84 -5.39
N ALA A 115 -20.42 34.42 -4.28
CA ALA A 115 -19.72 33.71 -3.20
C ALA A 115 -19.26 32.33 -3.66
N TRP A 116 -20.11 31.60 -4.39
CA TRP A 116 -19.77 30.30 -5.00
C TRP A 116 -18.66 30.42 -6.04
N PHE A 117 -18.69 31.45 -6.89
CA PHE A 117 -17.61 31.70 -7.86
C PHE A 117 -16.26 31.94 -7.17
N ASN A 118 -16.24 32.79 -6.15
CA ASN A 118 -15.02 33.10 -5.41
C ASN A 118 -14.53 31.92 -4.57
N LEU A 119 -15.43 31.12 -4.02
CA LEU A 119 -15.10 29.87 -3.34
C LEU A 119 -14.40 28.89 -4.30
N GLY A 120 -14.97 28.67 -5.50
CA GLY A 120 -14.36 27.80 -6.52
C GLY A 120 -12.98 28.30 -6.97
N LYS A 121 -12.80 29.62 -7.06
CA LYS A 121 -11.50 30.23 -7.37
C LYS A 121 -10.45 29.99 -6.27
N ALA A 122 -10.82 30.20 -5.01
CA ALA A 122 -9.94 29.93 -3.88
C ALA A 122 -9.56 28.44 -3.82
N GLN A 123 -10.54 27.54 -3.98
CA GLN A 123 -10.34 26.09 -3.99
C GLN A 123 -9.43 25.63 -5.15
N THR A 124 -9.58 26.24 -6.33
CA THR A 124 -8.71 25.97 -7.49
C THR A 124 -7.26 26.33 -7.18
N GLN A 125 -7.01 27.49 -6.53
CA GLN A 125 -5.66 27.89 -6.15
C GLN A 125 -5.06 26.99 -5.05
N LEU A 126 -5.91 26.46 -4.17
CA LEU A 126 -5.53 25.48 -3.15
C LEU A 126 -5.35 24.05 -3.69
N GLY A 127 -5.62 23.80 -4.98
CA GLY A 127 -5.55 22.47 -5.60
C GLY A 127 -6.70 21.52 -5.22
N ARG A 128 -7.76 22.03 -4.58
CA ARG A 128 -8.96 21.29 -4.17
C ARG A 128 -9.92 21.14 -5.35
N ASN A 129 -9.49 20.37 -6.36
CA ASN A 129 -10.16 20.31 -7.66
C ASN A 129 -11.64 19.86 -7.57
N ASP A 130 -11.94 18.87 -6.73
CA ASP A 130 -13.30 18.35 -6.57
C ASP A 130 -14.25 19.41 -5.99
N GLU A 131 -13.84 20.04 -4.88
CA GLU A 131 -14.63 21.10 -4.23
C GLU A 131 -14.79 22.32 -5.14
N ALA A 132 -13.73 22.69 -5.88
CA ALA A 132 -13.76 23.80 -6.83
C ALA A 132 -14.80 23.60 -7.94
N MET A 133 -14.86 22.39 -8.51
CA MET A 133 -15.86 22.06 -9.53
C MET A 133 -17.29 22.16 -8.99
N ASP A 134 -17.53 21.70 -7.77
CA ASP A 134 -18.85 21.77 -7.14
C ASP A 134 -19.28 23.21 -6.90
N SER A 135 -18.39 24.05 -6.38
CA SER A 135 -18.63 25.48 -6.21
C SER A 135 -18.91 26.19 -7.54
N TYR A 136 -18.14 25.88 -8.59
CA TYR A 136 -18.40 26.43 -9.93
C TYR A 136 -19.71 25.93 -10.54
N ARG A 137 -20.11 24.68 -10.30
CA ARG A 137 -21.43 24.16 -10.72
C ARG A 137 -22.57 24.90 -10.01
N GLN A 138 -22.44 25.19 -8.71
CA GLN A 138 -23.40 26.02 -7.98
C GLN A 138 -23.48 27.45 -8.56
N TYR A 139 -22.33 28.06 -8.85
CA TYR A 139 -22.29 29.36 -9.52
C TYR A 139 -23.07 29.37 -10.83
N LEU A 140 -22.79 28.39 -11.72
CA LEU A 140 -23.45 28.27 -13.01
C LEU A 140 -24.95 27.94 -12.91
N ALA A 141 -25.38 27.25 -11.86
CA ALA A 141 -26.79 26.99 -11.59
C ALA A 141 -27.54 28.28 -11.19
N LEU A 142 -26.88 29.18 -10.47
CA LEU A 142 -27.45 30.45 -10.00
C LEU A 142 -27.35 31.57 -11.03
N ALA A 143 -26.31 31.55 -11.88
CA ALA A 143 -26.01 32.60 -12.86
C ALA A 143 -25.59 32.01 -14.22
N PRO A 144 -26.47 31.29 -14.93
CA PRO A 144 -26.13 30.59 -16.17
C PRO A 144 -25.72 31.51 -17.33
N ASP A 145 -26.23 32.75 -17.33
CA ASP A 145 -26.03 33.77 -18.36
C ASP A 145 -24.99 34.84 -17.96
N ALA A 146 -24.22 34.60 -16.90
CA ALA A 146 -23.16 35.50 -16.51
C ALA A 146 -22.09 35.61 -17.61
N LYS A 147 -21.48 36.79 -17.76
CA LYS A 147 -20.51 37.06 -18.84
C LYS A 147 -19.29 36.13 -18.81
N ASP A 148 -18.93 35.66 -17.62
CA ASP A 148 -17.81 34.74 -17.35
C ASP A 148 -18.26 33.26 -17.26
N ALA A 149 -19.55 32.95 -17.45
CA ALA A 149 -20.08 31.60 -17.32
C ALA A 149 -19.35 30.61 -18.25
N GLN A 150 -19.01 31.03 -19.48
CA GLN A 150 -18.26 30.16 -20.39
C GLN A 150 -16.84 29.89 -19.87
N SER A 151 -16.13 30.91 -19.38
CA SER A 151 -14.80 30.74 -18.77
C SER A 151 -14.84 29.80 -17.57
N VAL A 152 -15.91 29.83 -16.77
CA VAL A 152 -16.10 28.90 -15.66
C VAL A 152 -16.34 27.47 -16.14
N ARG A 153 -17.14 27.27 -17.20
CA ARG A 153 -17.31 25.94 -17.82
C ARG A 153 -15.97 25.39 -18.32
N ASP A 154 -15.17 26.23 -18.98
CA ASP A 154 -13.84 25.84 -19.48
C ASP A 154 -12.89 25.50 -18.32
N GLU A 155 -12.98 26.21 -17.19
CA GLU A 155 -12.18 25.89 -15.99
C GLU A 155 -12.60 24.56 -15.35
N ILE A 156 -13.90 24.25 -15.29
CA ILE A 156 -14.38 22.93 -14.84
C ILE A 156 -13.75 21.81 -15.67
N VAL A 157 -13.71 21.93 -17.01
CA VAL A 157 -13.08 20.92 -17.88
C VAL A 157 -11.60 20.73 -17.56
N LYS A 158 -10.85 21.81 -17.26
CA LYS A 158 -9.45 21.69 -16.83
C LYS A 158 -9.31 21.01 -15.47
N LEU A 159 -10.20 21.30 -14.54
CA LEU A 159 -10.22 20.69 -13.21
C LEU A 159 -10.55 19.19 -13.30
N GLU A 160 -11.49 18.79 -14.17
CA GLU A 160 -11.80 17.40 -14.46
C GLU A 160 -10.56 16.66 -14.96
N PHE A 161 -9.81 17.24 -15.90
CA PHE A 161 -8.55 16.67 -16.36
C PHE A 161 -7.49 16.55 -15.24
N ARG A 162 -7.33 17.59 -14.39
CA ARG A 162 -6.41 17.52 -13.23
C ARG A 162 -6.82 16.42 -12.25
N ARG A 163 -8.11 16.23 -12.01
CA ARG A 163 -8.66 15.15 -11.18
C ARG A 163 -8.35 13.78 -11.78
N GLU A 164 -8.53 13.59 -13.08
CA GLU A 164 -8.18 12.34 -13.75
C GLU A 164 -6.69 12.01 -13.64
N LEU A 165 -5.82 13.02 -13.80
CA LEU A 165 -4.38 12.85 -13.61
C LEU A 165 -4.03 12.50 -12.15
N ALA A 166 -4.66 13.16 -11.17
CA ALA A 166 -4.46 12.87 -9.76
C ALA A 166 -4.95 11.47 -9.40
N ALA A 167 -6.10 11.03 -9.93
CA ALA A 167 -6.62 9.68 -9.74
C ALA A 167 -5.69 8.61 -10.35
N LYS A 168 -5.17 8.86 -11.56
CA LYS A 168 -4.16 7.97 -12.19
C LYS A 168 -2.88 7.89 -11.35
N ALA A 169 -2.42 9.02 -10.80
CA ALA A 169 -1.28 9.03 -9.91
C ALA A 169 -1.57 8.23 -8.64
N GLN A 170 -2.69 8.52 -7.97
CA GLN A 170 -3.10 7.82 -6.75
C GLN A 170 -3.28 6.32 -6.96
N ALA A 171 -3.72 5.89 -8.15
CA ALA A 171 -3.85 4.47 -8.48
C ALA A 171 -2.50 3.73 -8.47
N ARG A 172 -1.35 4.41 -8.60
CA ARG A 172 -0.01 3.79 -8.54
C ARG A 172 0.45 3.53 -7.10
N VAL A 173 -0.14 4.23 -6.12
CA VAL A 173 0.24 4.13 -4.71
C VAL A 173 -0.13 2.75 -4.18
N GLY A 174 0.83 2.09 -3.53
CA GLY A 174 0.61 0.76 -2.98
C GLY A 174 1.85 -0.11 -3.03
N LEU A 175 1.63 -1.42 -3.02
CA LEU A 175 2.71 -2.40 -3.10
C LEU A 175 3.03 -2.70 -4.55
N TRP A 176 4.32 -2.75 -4.87
CA TRP A 176 4.90 -3.19 -6.13
C TRP A 176 5.84 -4.35 -5.84
N VAL A 177 6.08 -5.21 -6.82
CA VAL A 177 6.96 -6.37 -6.67
C VAL A 177 8.06 -6.34 -7.72
N GLY A 178 9.30 -6.46 -7.27
CA GLY A 178 10.46 -6.60 -8.14
C GLY A 178 10.45 -7.93 -8.87
N GLN A 179 11.16 -8.00 -9.99
CA GLN A 179 11.34 -9.23 -10.76
C GLN A 179 11.87 -10.39 -9.89
N ASP A 180 12.74 -10.06 -8.95
CA ASP A 180 13.29 -10.99 -7.97
C ASP A 180 12.26 -11.44 -6.93
N GLY A 181 11.10 -10.78 -6.81
CA GLY A 181 10.04 -11.01 -5.82
C GLY A 181 10.05 -10.01 -4.66
N SER A 182 10.98 -9.05 -4.65
CA SER A 182 11.10 -8.07 -3.57
C SER A 182 9.90 -7.12 -3.50
N LEU A 183 9.31 -6.89 -2.32
CA LEU A 183 8.18 -5.97 -2.20
C LEU A 183 8.65 -4.53 -1.96
N TYR A 184 8.16 -3.61 -2.78
CA TYR A 184 8.39 -2.17 -2.67
C TYR A 184 7.08 -1.45 -2.38
N ARG A 185 7.09 -0.57 -1.39
CA ARG A 185 5.98 0.35 -1.14
C ARG A 185 6.23 1.63 -1.93
N LEU A 186 5.33 1.93 -2.87
CA LEU A 186 5.29 3.16 -3.63
C LEU A 186 4.40 4.18 -2.91
N THR A 187 4.98 5.33 -2.57
CA THR A 187 4.25 6.51 -2.09
C THR A 187 4.44 7.68 -3.03
N LEU A 188 3.46 8.59 -3.07
CA LEU A 188 3.48 9.79 -3.89
C LEU A 188 3.28 11.04 -3.03
N ASN A 189 4.07 12.06 -3.31
CA ASN A 189 3.86 13.42 -2.82
C ASN A 189 4.01 14.38 -4.00
N GLY A 190 2.89 14.78 -4.60
CA GLY A 190 2.88 15.51 -5.87
C GLY A 190 3.48 14.66 -7.00
N ASN A 191 4.57 15.15 -7.61
CA ASN A 191 5.33 14.42 -8.62
C ASN A 191 6.52 13.64 -8.04
N ARG A 192 6.76 13.70 -6.73
CA ARG A 192 7.81 12.92 -6.07
C ARG A 192 7.28 11.53 -5.76
N LEU A 193 8.00 10.52 -6.22
CA LEU A 193 7.72 9.11 -6.05
C LEU A 193 8.81 8.50 -5.18
N THR A 194 8.39 7.83 -4.11
CA THR A 194 9.31 7.07 -3.27
C THR A 194 8.96 5.60 -3.35
N LEU A 195 9.94 4.76 -3.71
CA LEU A 195 9.83 3.31 -3.64
C LEU A 195 10.75 2.81 -2.55
N LYS A 196 10.19 2.21 -1.52
CA LYS A 196 10.97 1.70 -0.38
C LYS A 196 10.73 0.21 -0.17
N THR A 197 11.79 -0.52 0.08
CA THR A 197 11.77 -1.89 0.57
C THR A 197 12.72 -2.01 1.75
N ASP A 198 12.39 -2.84 2.73
CA ASP A 198 13.32 -3.17 3.82
C ASP A 198 14.05 -4.50 3.56
N GLU A 199 13.70 -5.18 2.46
CA GLU A 199 14.07 -6.57 2.24
C GLU A 199 14.81 -6.79 0.91
N ARG A 200 15.30 -5.78 0.18
CA ARG A 200 16.00 -6.01 -1.11
C ARG A 200 17.08 -7.08 -0.95
N ARG A 201 16.95 -8.16 -1.72
CA ARG A 201 17.98 -9.22 -1.76
C ARG A 201 19.24 -8.65 -2.40
N VAL A 202 20.37 -8.88 -1.76
CA VAL A 202 21.67 -8.49 -2.33
C VAL A 202 22.13 -9.60 -3.28
N PRO A 203 22.32 -9.30 -4.58
CA PRO A 203 22.79 -10.30 -5.53
C PRO A 203 24.29 -10.62 -5.30
N GLU A 204 24.68 -11.85 -5.61
CA GLU A 204 26.04 -12.37 -5.31
C GLU A 204 27.14 -11.61 -6.05
N ASP A 205 26.83 -10.96 -7.16
CA ASP A 205 27.77 -10.16 -7.93
C ASP A 205 27.92 -8.71 -7.43
N GLU A 206 27.06 -8.29 -6.50
CA GLU A 206 27.17 -7.04 -5.75
C GLU A 206 28.05 -7.23 -4.51
N VAL A 207 27.91 -8.34 -3.78
CA VAL A 207 28.76 -8.63 -2.61
C VAL A 207 29.26 -10.06 -2.62
N ARG A 208 30.59 -10.21 -2.72
CA ARG A 208 31.28 -11.48 -2.60
C ARG A 208 31.99 -11.57 -1.27
N SER A 209 31.72 -12.62 -0.49
CA SER A 209 32.47 -12.91 0.74
C SER A 209 33.39 -14.10 0.52
N THR A 210 34.59 -14.05 1.08
CA THR A 210 35.61 -15.11 0.96
C THR A 210 36.20 -15.45 2.31
N TYR A 211 36.40 -16.73 2.57
CA TYR A 211 37.16 -17.22 3.72
C TYR A 211 38.57 -17.61 3.27
N SER A 212 39.58 -17.28 4.07
CA SER A 212 40.99 -17.52 3.74
C SER A 212 41.33 -18.97 3.39
N LEU A 213 40.58 -19.96 3.90
CA LEU A 213 40.80 -21.40 3.65
C LEU A 213 39.71 -22.09 2.83
N VAL A 214 38.50 -21.52 2.79
CA VAL A 214 37.30 -22.17 2.19
C VAL A 214 36.95 -21.57 0.83
N GLY A 215 37.42 -20.35 0.54
CA GLY A 215 37.09 -19.64 -0.69
C GLY A 215 35.76 -18.89 -0.59
N ASP A 216 35.03 -18.79 -1.70
CA ASP A 216 33.79 -18.01 -1.77
C ASP A 216 32.70 -18.58 -0.88
N VAL A 217 32.04 -17.69 -0.13
CA VAL A 217 30.89 -18.01 0.70
C VAL A 217 29.71 -17.12 0.26
N PRO A 218 28.54 -17.72 -0.03
CA PRO A 218 27.36 -16.96 -0.42
C PRO A 218 26.97 -15.95 0.67
N VAL A 219 26.77 -14.70 0.27
CA VAL A 219 26.23 -13.66 1.16
C VAL A 219 24.71 -13.72 1.08
N GLY A 220 24.10 -14.50 1.98
CA GLY A 220 22.66 -14.44 2.20
C GLY A 220 22.31 -13.20 3.01
N GLY A 221 21.85 -12.13 2.34
CA GLY A 221 21.53 -10.88 3.01
C GLY A 221 20.40 -10.10 2.36
N TYR A 222 19.61 -9.43 3.20
CA TYR A 222 18.59 -8.47 2.81
C TYR A 222 18.98 -7.09 3.32
N THR A 223 18.61 -6.07 2.56
CA THR A 223 18.94 -4.69 2.88
C THR A 223 17.77 -3.77 2.59
N PRO A 224 17.59 -2.70 3.40
CA PRO A 224 16.69 -1.66 3.00
C PRO A 224 17.23 -0.98 1.74
N ALA A 225 16.35 -0.71 0.80
CA ALA A 225 16.65 0.06 -0.39
C ALA A 225 15.53 1.06 -0.66
N GLU A 226 15.93 2.23 -1.13
CA GLU A 226 15.02 3.34 -1.37
C GLU A 226 15.37 4.04 -2.68
N TYR A 227 14.35 4.25 -3.50
CA TYR A 227 14.40 5.17 -4.62
C TYR A 227 13.62 6.43 -4.28
N GLN A 228 14.24 7.59 -4.45
CA GLN A 228 13.59 8.90 -4.36
C GLN A 228 13.62 9.54 -5.75
N LEU A 229 12.47 9.51 -6.42
CA LEU A 229 12.35 9.84 -7.84
C LEU A 229 11.39 11.00 -8.06
N VAL A 230 11.55 11.71 -9.17
CA VAL A 230 10.62 12.72 -9.67
C VAL A 230 10.07 12.23 -11.00
N LEU A 231 8.74 12.18 -11.11
CA LEU A 231 8.03 11.76 -12.30
C LEU A 231 7.76 12.96 -13.23
N GLN A 232 8.27 12.89 -14.45
CA GLN A 232 8.01 13.85 -15.51
C GLN A 232 7.49 13.12 -16.75
N GLY A 233 6.16 13.11 -16.91
CA GLY A 233 5.50 12.26 -17.90
C GLY A 233 5.63 10.78 -17.52
N ASN A 234 6.38 10.01 -18.32
CA ASN A 234 6.74 8.61 -18.06
C ASN A 234 8.12 8.51 -17.36
N ARG A 235 9.00 9.50 -17.54
CA ARG A 235 10.39 9.41 -17.07
C ARG A 235 10.50 9.66 -15.58
N LEU A 236 11.34 8.85 -14.94
CA LEU A 236 11.72 8.94 -13.55
C LEU A 236 13.20 9.31 -13.45
N THR A 237 13.51 10.28 -12.60
CA THR A 237 14.90 10.64 -12.29
C THR A 237 15.04 10.93 -10.80
N GLY A 238 16.19 10.61 -10.22
CA GLY A 238 16.45 10.90 -8.82
C GLY A 238 17.59 10.06 -8.28
N THR A 239 17.44 9.54 -7.08
CA THR A 239 18.48 8.78 -6.38
C THR A 239 18.02 7.39 -6.00
N TRP A 240 18.97 6.48 -5.96
CA TRP A 240 18.85 5.17 -5.36
C TRP A 240 19.80 5.07 -4.18
N SER A 241 19.38 4.35 -3.14
CA SER A 241 20.22 4.04 -2.00
C SER A 241 19.94 2.65 -1.45
N ARG A 242 20.96 2.07 -0.85
CA ARG A 242 20.89 0.82 -0.09
C ARG A 242 21.57 0.99 1.26
N GLY A 243 20.98 0.43 2.32
CA GLY A 243 21.59 0.35 3.63
C GLY A 243 22.83 -0.55 3.67
N GLY A 244 23.70 -0.39 4.66
CA GLY A 244 24.81 -1.30 4.87
C GLY A 244 24.34 -2.72 5.20
N LEU A 245 25.15 -3.72 4.90
CA LEU A 245 24.88 -5.11 5.27
C LEU A 245 26.08 -5.75 5.94
N ARG A 246 25.81 -6.84 6.66
CA ARG A 246 26.86 -7.71 7.19
C ARG A 246 27.10 -8.86 6.21
N ALA A 247 28.27 -8.88 5.59
CA ALA A 247 28.77 -10.02 4.83
C ALA A 247 29.64 -10.87 5.77
N ASP A 248 29.00 -11.82 6.46
CA ASP A 248 29.62 -12.65 7.50
C ASP A 248 30.26 -11.82 8.64
N LYS A 249 31.60 -11.74 8.76
CA LYS A 249 32.27 -10.93 9.80
C LYS A 249 32.50 -9.48 9.38
N CYS A 250 32.32 -9.16 8.10
CA CYS A 250 32.60 -7.84 7.55
C CYS A 250 31.34 -7.00 7.38
N MET A 251 31.46 -5.70 7.67
CA MET A 251 30.40 -4.72 7.42
C MET A 251 30.63 -4.06 6.06
N ILE A 252 29.70 -4.27 5.15
CA ILE A 252 29.63 -3.59 3.86
C ILE A 252 28.95 -2.24 4.08
N PRO A 253 29.55 -1.13 3.63
CA PRO A 253 28.96 0.19 3.78
C PRO A 253 27.65 0.32 2.99
N PRO A 254 26.81 1.33 3.33
CA PRO A 254 25.69 1.72 2.47
C PRO A 254 26.19 2.23 1.13
N ASP A 255 25.34 2.14 0.11
CA ASP A 255 25.65 2.62 -1.25
C ASP A 255 24.56 3.58 -1.73
N THR A 256 24.94 4.52 -2.59
CA THR A 256 24.05 5.53 -3.15
C THR A 256 24.52 5.97 -4.54
N SER A 257 23.56 6.16 -5.44
CA SER A 257 23.83 6.59 -6.81
C SER A 257 22.64 7.32 -7.41
N GLU A 258 22.85 7.91 -8.59
CA GLU A 258 21.76 8.43 -9.39
C GLU A 258 20.94 7.26 -9.95
N ALA A 259 19.63 7.49 -10.06
CA ALA A 259 18.69 6.56 -10.63
C ALA A 259 17.85 7.24 -11.70
N ALA A 260 17.62 6.50 -12.78
CA ALA A 260 16.75 6.91 -13.87
C ALA A 260 15.84 5.75 -14.27
N GLY A 261 14.68 6.04 -14.83
CA GLY A 261 13.77 4.97 -15.23
C GLY A 261 12.55 5.45 -16.00
N GLU A 262 11.70 4.48 -16.29
CA GLU A 262 10.47 4.67 -17.05
C GLU A 262 9.31 3.92 -16.37
N LEU A 263 8.15 4.57 -16.34
CA LEU A 263 6.87 4.05 -15.86
C LEU A 263 5.92 3.80 -17.04
N ASN A 264 5.53 2.54 -17.21
CA ASN A 264 4.48 2.14 -18.12
C ASN A 264 3.20 1.80 -17.35
N ASP A 265 2.27 2.76 -17.27
CA ASP A 265 0.98 2.59 -16.60
C ASP A 265 0.11 1.48 -17.22
N ARG A 266 0.22 1.22 -18.52
CA ARG A 266 -0.61 0.23 -19.21
C ARG A 266 -0.22 -1.20 -18.85
N GLU A 267 1.08 -1.42 -18.69
CA GLU A 267 1.64 -2.72 -18.30
C GLU A 267 1.73 -2.89 -16.78
N GLY A 268 1.52 -1.82 -16.01
CA GLY A 268 1.76 -1.84 -14.56
C GLY A 268 3.23 -2.16 -14.27
N ARG A 269 4.15 -1.51 -15.01
CA ARG A 269 5.58 -1.85 -15.00
C ARG A 269 6.43 -0.59 -14.84
N ILE A 270 7.42 -0.67 -13.96
CA ILE A 270 8.46 0.34 -13.79
C ILE A 270 9.80 -0.32 -14.06
N VAL A 271 10.65 0.31 -14.87
CA VAL A 271 12.04 -0.11 -15.10
C VAL A 271 12.95 0.98 -14.57
N LEU A 272 13.81 0.63 -13.62
CA LEU A 272 14.75 1.54 -12.98
C LEU A 272 16.17 1.09 -13.29
N HIS A 273 17.05 2.04 -13.55
CA HIS A 273 18.47 1.86 -13.72
C HIS A 273 19.21 2.67 -12.67
N HIS A 274 20.20 2.07 -12.03
CA HIS A 274 21.09 2.73 -11.08
C HIS A 274 22.50 2.15 -11.20
N GLU A 275 23.47 2.81 -10.57
CA GLU A 275 24.80 2.22 -10.39
C GLU A 275 24.89 1.58 -9.00
N SER A 276 25.45 0.37 -8.94
CA SER A 276 25.76 -0.32 -7.69
C SER A 276 27.23 -0.69 -7.63
N THR A 277 27.84 -0.44 -6.48
CA THR A 277 29.24 -0.74 -6.20
C THR A 277 29.37 -2.20 -5.78
N SER A 278 30.22 -2.95 -6.49
CA SER A 278 30.57 -4.30 -6.07
C SER A 278 31.52 -4.26 -4.86
N TYR A 279 31.38 -5.18 -3.90
CA TYR A 279 32.25 -5.30 -2.74
C TYR A 279 32.79 -6.72 -2.60
N GLN A 280 34.07 -6.81 -2.27
CA GLN A 280 34.72 -8.05 -1.87
C GLN A 280 35.09 -7.98 -0.40
N ALA A 281 34.45 -8.82 0.41
CA ALA A 281 34.77 -9.02 1.82
C ALA A 281 35.66 -10.25 1.99
N SER A 282 36.64 -10.16 2.89
CA SER A 282 37.46 -11.28 3.30
C SER A 282 37.30 -11.52 4.81
N THR A 283 37.01 -12.76 5.18
CA THR A 283 37.01 -13.23 6.56
C THR A 283 38.29 -14.01 6.82
N GLN A 284 39.01 -13.61 7.87
CA GLN A 284 40.18 -14.32 8.35
C GLN A 284 39.75 -15.33 9.41
N MET A 285 39.94 -16.61 9.09
CA MET A 285 39.63 -17.71 10.00
C MET A 285 40.63 -17.78 11.15
N SER A 286 40.15 -18.12 12.34
CA SER A 286 40.99 -18.42 13.50
C SER A 286 40.85 -19.88 13.91
N LEU A 287 41.98 -20.56 14.18
CA LEU A 287 41.98 -21.96 14.62
C LEU A 287 41.65 -22.12 16.12
N LEU A 288 41.86 -21.07 16.92
CA LEU A 288 41.78 -21.12 18.39
C LEU A 288 40.99 -19.94 18.97
N GLY A 289 40.26 -19.19 18.14
CA GLY A 289 39.46 -18.02 18.53
C GLY A 289 38.37 -17.70 17.52
N ASP A 290 37.75 -16.53 17.65
CA ASP A 290 36.67 -16.11 16.73
C ASP A 290 37.23 -15.63 15.37
N ASP A 291 36.51 -15.95 14.30
CA ASP A 291 36.79 -15.39 12.97
C ASP A 291 36.61 -13.87 12.98
N SER A 292 37.44 -13.19 12.19
CA SER A 292 37.47 -11.73 12.12
C SER A 292 37.40 -11.22 10.69
N CYS A 293 36.95 -9.98 10.50
CA CYS A 293 36.99 -9.35 9.18
C CYS A 293 38.45 -9.06 8.79
N GLY A 294 38.89 -9.65 7.69
CA GLY A 294 40.19 -9.41 7.06
C GLY A 294 40.20 -8.17 6.15
N GLY A 295 39.03 -7.67 5.75
CA GLY A 295 38.90 -6.41 5.02
C GLY A 295 37.70 -6.37 4.08
N VAL A 296 37.34 -5.17 3.65
CA VAL A 296 36.32 -4.92 2.61
C VAL A 296 36.94 -4.04 1.54
N VAL A 297 36.94 -4.52 0.30
CA VAL A 297 37.45 -3.81 -0.87
C VAL A 297 36.28 -3.45 -1.78
N ALA A 298 36.14 -2.16 -2.09
CA ALA A 298 35.19 -1.70 -3.10
C ALA A 298 35.75 -1.97 -4.50
N GLY A 299 34.95 -2.62 -5.33
CA GLY A 299 35.22 -2.90 -6.73
C GLY A 299 34.63 -1.84 -7.66
N ALA A 300 34.45 -2.21 -8.93
CA ALA A 300 33.83 -1.34 -9.92
C ALA A 300 32.34 -1.12 -9.63
N ARG A 301 31.84 0.05 -10.03
CA ARG A 301 30.41 0.28 -10.18
C ARG A 301 29.90 -0.42 -11.44
N LYS A 302 28.74 -1.06 -11.32
CA LYS A 302 28.03 -1.69 -12.41
C LYS A 302 26.65 -1.08 -12.53
N THR A 303 26.15 -0.97 -13.75
CA THR A 303 24.76 -0.65 -13.99
C THR A 303 23.89 -1.83 -13.57
N ALA A 304 22.93 -1.57 -12.70
CA ALA A 304 21.91 -2.52 -12.29
C ALA A 304 20.54 -2.05 -12.83
N GLU A 305 19.67 -3.01 -13.13
CA GLU A 305 18.31 -2.78 -13.59
C GLU A 305 17.33 -3.46 -12.62
N ASP A 306 16.44 -2.67 -12.04
CA ASP A 306 15.33 -3.17 -11.22
C ASP A 306 14.02 -2.99 -12.00
N THR A 307 13.41 -4.10 -12.40
CA THR A 307 12.05 -4.09 -12.98
C THR A 307 11.03 -4.41 -11.90
N LEU A 308 10.06 -3.52 -11.70
CA LEU A 308 8.96 -3.65 -10.76
C LEU A 308 7.63 -3.81 -11.49
N TYR A 309 6.74 -4.61 -10.91
CA TYR A 309 5.39 -4.86 -11.40
C TYR A 309 4.35 -4.48 -10.34
N GLY A 310 3.27 -3.82 -10.75
CA GLY A 310 2.24 -3.40 -9.82
C GLY A 310 1.32 -2.31 -10.37
N PRO A 311 0.51 -1.68 -9.51
CA PRO A 311 0.35 -2.02 -8.09
C PRO A 311 -0.25 -3.42 -7.89
N LEU A 312 0.12 -4.09 -6.80
CA LEU A 312 -0.44 -5.38 -6.41
C LEU A 312 -1.85 -5.22 -5.84
N GLY A 313 -2.78 -6.06 -6.30
CA GLY A 313 -4.13 -6.13 -5.73
C GLY A 313 -4.13 -6.59 -4.26
N LYS A 314 -5.16 -6.20 -3.49
CA LYS A 314 -5.30 -6.55 -2.06
C LYS A 314 -5.73 -8.01 -1.82
N GLY A 315 -6.27 -8.65 -2.85
CA GLY A 315 -6.66 -10.05 -2.86
C GLY A 315 -5.45 -10.97 -3.01
N GLY A 316 -5.46 -12.12 -2.34
CA GLY A 316 -4.47 -13.18 -2.49
C GLY A 316 -4.98 -14.54 -2.00
N LEU A 317 -4.14 -15.57 -2.05
CA LEU A 317 -4.54 -16.93 -1.66
C LEU A 317 -4.63 -17.14 -0.14
N GLY A 318 -3.98 -16.29 0.68
CA GLY A 318 -3.91 -16.49 2.13
C GLY A 318 -3.13 -17.74 2.53
N VAL A 319 -2.18 -18.17 1.70
CA VAL A 319 -1.33 -19.34 1.94
C VAL A 319 0.13 -18.96 1.82
N VAL A 320 0.94 -19.78 2.44
CA VAL A 320 2.39 -19.74 2.33
C VAL A 320 2.82 -20.39 1.01
N LEU A 321 3.72 -19.78 0.25
CA LEU A 321 4.22 -20.33 -1.01
C LEU A 321 5.74 -20.40 -1.05
N TYR A 322 6.32 -21.59 -0.96
CA TYR A 322 7.75 -21.79 -1.18
C TYR A 322 8.14 -21.58 -2.64
N GLY A 323 9.27 -20.91 -2.84
CA GLY A 323 9.80 -20.54 -4.15
C GLY A 323 9.81 -19.05 -4.39
N LEU A 324 9.10 -18.25 -3.58
CA LEU A 324 9.10 -16.79 -3.67
C LEU A 324 10.07 -16.17 -2.68
N THR A 325 10.93 -15.28 -3.16
CA THR A 325 12.09 -14.74 -2.41
C THR A 325 11.74 -14.01 -1.13
N GLN A 326 10.49 -13.60 -0.91
CA GLN A 326 10.12 -12.82 0.27
C GLN A 326 8.77 -13.18 0.87
N TRP A 327 8.70 -12.87 2.16
CA TRP A 327 7.51 -12.84 2.96
C TRP A 327 6.57 -11.79 2.38
N TRP A 328 5.32 -12.15 2.13
CA TRP A 328 4.26 -11.16 2.04
C TRP A 328 3.31 -11.39 3.20
N ASP A 329 2.64 -10.32 3.62
CA ASP A 329 1.63 -10.46 4.65
C ASP A 329 0.44 -11.25 4.10
N GLY A 330 0.24 -12.45 4.63
CA GLY A 330 -0.70 -13.46 4.14
C GLY A 330 -0.07 -14.80 3.72
N GLY A 331 1.26 -14.98 3.84
CA GLY A 331 1.93 -16.26 3.56
C GLY A 331 3.44 -16.29 3.82
N PHE A 332 3.89 -17.08 4.80
CA PHE A 332 5.27 -17.34 5.25
C PHE A 332 6.22 -18.02 4.22
N SER A 333 6.60 -17.37 3.11
CA SER A 333 7.56 -17.98 2.16
C SER A 333 9.02 -17.86 2.61
N MET A 334 9.78 -18.95 2.51
CA MET A 334 11.25 -18.96 2.52
C MET A 334 11.76 -19.60 1.22
N VAL A 335 12.71 -18.97 0.54
CA VAL A 335 13.45 -19.63 -0.55
C VAL A 335 14.80 -20.08 -0.05
N GLN A 336 14.96 -21.39 0.02
CA GLN A 336 16.27 -22.00 -0.08
C GLN A 336 16.69 -21.91 -1.56
N TYR A 337 17.62 -21.00 -1.92
CA TYR A 337 18.42 -21.01 -3.16
C TYR A 337 17.93 -20.29 -4.45
N GLY A 338 16.98 -19.35 -4.41
CA GLY A 338 16.58 -18.55 -5.59
C GLY A 338 15.42 -19.11 -6.41
N TRP A 339 14.92 -18.31 -7.36
CA TRP A 339 13.72 -18.62 -8.16
C TRP A 339 14.02 -19.70 -9.20
N HIS A 340 13.33 -20.84 -9.12
CA HIS A 340 13.49 -21.97 -10.05
C HIS A 340 12.22 -22.26 -10.87
N GLY A 341 11.26 -21.34 -10.87
CA GLY A 341 9.99 -21.54 -11.57
C GLY A 341 9.11 -22.62 -10.94
N ARG A 342 9.23 -22.82 -9.62
CA ARG A 342 8.41 -23.78 -8.86
C ARG A 342 7.79 -23.05 -7.68
N LEU A 343 6.50 -23.28 -7.46
CA LEU A 343 5.73 -22.72 -6.36
C LEU A 343 5.09 -23.85 -5.59
N LYS A 344 5.55 -24.09 -4.36
CA LYS A 344 4.99 -25.12 -3.51
C LYS A 344 4.14 -24.49 -2.40
N VAL A 345 2.93 -24.98 -2.24
CA VAL A 345 1.98 -24.47 -1.27
C VAL A 345 2.25 -25.07 0.10
N ARG A 346 2.17 -24.21 1.12
CA ARG A 346 1.90 -24.62 2.50
C ARG A 346 0.59 -24.01 2.95
N VAL A 347 -0.35 -24.87 3.33
CA VAL A 347 -1.72 -24.47 3.65
C VAL A 347 -2.22 -25.22 4.87
N GLN A 348 -2.82 -24.50 5.81
CA GLN A 348 -3.36 -25.07 7.03
C GLN A 348 -4.84 -25.43 6.87
N PRO A 349 -5.31 -26.53 7.48
CA PRO A 349 -6.74 -26.85 7.56
C PRO A 349 -7.55 -25.69 8.14
N GLY A 350 -8.74 -25.45 7.60
CA GLY A 350 -9.64 -24.36 8.02
C GLY A 350 -9.35 -22.98 7.41
N THR A 351 -8.37 -22.89 6.49
CA THR A 351 -8.19 -21.69 5.67
C THR A 351 -9.09 -21.71 4.43
N PRO A 352 -9.49 -20.55 3.87
CA PRO A 352 -10.33 -20.52 2.66
C PRO A 352 -9.72 -21.26 1.47
N ALA A 353 -8.39 -21.21 1.31
CA ALA A 353 -7.69 -21.97 0.27
C ALA A 353 -7.76 -23.49 0.50
N PHE A 354 -7.68 -23.95 1.76
CA PHE A 354 -7.85 -25.36 2.10
C PHE A 354 -9.27 -25.85 1.80
N GLU A 355 -10.27 -25.06 2.18
CA GLU A 355 -11.68 -25.33 1.91
C GLU A 355 -11.97 -25.35 0.39
N ALA A 356 -11.29 -24.50 -0.38
CA ALA A 356 -11.33 -24.50 -1.83
C ALA A 356 -10.69 -25.75 -2.48
N GLY A 357 -10.02 -26.63 -1.72
CA GLY A 357 -9.45 -27.88 -2.23
C GLY A 357 -7.94 -27.91 -2.36
N LEU A 358 -7.26 -26.80 -2.03
CA LEU A 358 -5.80 -26.74 -1.97
C LEU A 358 -5.29 -27.59 -0.80
N ARG A 359 -4.16 -28.27 -0.99
CA ARG A 359 -3.55 -29.12 0.04
C ARG A 359 -2.09 -28.75 0.23
N ASP A 360 -1.58 -29.08 1.41
CA ASP A 360 -0.18 -28.89 1.75
C ASP A 360 0.69 -29.66 0.74
N GLU A 361 1.82 -29.07 0.34
CA GLU A 361 2.77 -29.61 -0.64
C GLU A 361 2.29 -29.65 -2.11
N ASP A 362 1.11 -29.10 -2.42
CA ASP A 362 0.68 -28.90 -3.81
C ASP A 362 1.69 -28.00 -4.55
N GLU A 363 2.01 -28.35 -5.80
CA GLU A 363 2.89 -27.56 -6.66
C GLU A 363 2.06 -26.81 -7.72
N ILE A 364 2.16 -25.48 -7.74
CA ILE A 364 1.53 -24.65 -8.76
C ILE A 364 2.40 -24.66 -10.01
N LEU A 365 1.86 -25.22 -11.10
CA LEU A 365 2.49 -25.32 -12.40
C LEU A 365 2.14 -24.14 -13.31
N ALA A 366 0.91 -23.62 -13.23
CA ALA A 366 0.46 -22.46 -13.99
C ALA A 366 -0.54 -21.61 -13.20
N ILE A 367 -0.57 -20.29 -13.49
CA ILE A 367 -1.49 -19.32 -12.91
C ILE A 367 -2.23 -18.65 -14.07
N ASP A 368 -3.56 -18.79 -14.11
CA ASP A 368 -4.43 -18.30 -15.19
C ASP A 368 -3.92 -18.70 -16.59
N GLY A 369 -3.48 -19.96 -16.72
CA GLY A 369 -2.98 -20.54 -17.97
C GLY A 369 -1.54 -20.19 -18.32
N VAL A 370 -0.84 -19.38 -17.52
CA VAL A 370 0.57 -19.05 -17.74
C VAL A 370 1.46 -19.90 -16.85
N ALA A 371 2.38 -20.65 -17.46
CA ALA A 371 3.28 -21.54 -16.74
C ALA A 371 4.20 -20.77 -15.79
N VAL A 372 4.27 -21.21 -14.52
CA VAL A 372 5.11 -20.60 -13.47
C VAL A 372 6.58 -20.58 -13.87
N LYS A 373 7.04 -21.60 -14.60
CA LYS A 373 8.42 -21.69 -15.11
C LYS A 373 8.80 -20.59 -16.08
N SER A 374 7.83 -19.98 -16.77
CA SER A 374 8.08 -18.84 -17.69
C SER A 374 8.01 -17.48 -17.00
N LEU A 375 7.62 -17.44 -15.73
CA LEU A 375 7.44 -16.20 -14.98
C LEU A 375 8.68 -15.94 -14.13
N SER A 376 8.97 -14.67 -13.87
CA SER A 376 9.78 -14.27 -12.72
C SER A 376 8.99 -14.43 -11.41
N ALA A 377 9.69 -14.37 -10.27
CA ALA A 377 9.04 -14.40 -8.96
C ALA A 377 8.01 -13.27 -8.83
N GLY A 378 8.38 -12.04 -9.22
CA GLY A 378 7.48 -10.89 -9.21
C GLY A 378 6.27 -11.05 -10.11
N GLN A 379 6.45 -11.58 -11.32
CA GLN A 379 5.32 -11.83 -12.23
C GLN A 379 4.37 -12.89 -11.68
N ALA A 380 4.89 -13.94 -11.04
CA ALA A 380 4.05 -14.93 -10.37
C ALA A 380 3.26 -14.30 -9.22
N VAL A 381 3.89 -13.45 -8.38
CA VAL A 381 3.19 -12.68 -7.33
C VAL A 381 2.09 -11.82 -7.92
N LEU A 382 2.39 -11.04 -8.96
CA LEU A 382 1.42 -10.16 -9.62
C LEU A 382 0.17 -10.92 -10.07
N ARG A 383 0.32 -12.13 -10.60
CA ARG A 383 -0.81 -12.97 -11.06
C ARG A 383 -1.60 -13.59 -9.93
N LEU A 384 -0.94 -13.98 -8.85
CA LEU A 384 -1.60 -14.52 -7.67
C LEU A 384 -2.41 -13.45 -6.94
N ARG A 385 -1.97 -12.18 -7.01
CA ARG A 385 -2.68 -11.03 -6.44
C ARG A 385 -3.78 -10.53 -7.38
N GLY A 386 -4.75 -9.82 -6.83
CA GLY A 386 -5.88 -9.27 -7.60
C GLY A 386 -6.90 -8.59 -6.70
N GLU A 387 -8.10 -8.35 -7.19
CA GLU A 387 -9.19 -7.83 -6.35
C GLU A 387 -9.67 -8.90 -5.36
N PRO A 388 -9.92 -8.56 -4.08
CA PRO A 388 -10.60 -9.47 -3.15
C PRO A 388 -11.93 -9.95 -3.74
N GLY A 389 -12.22 -11.25 -3.59
CA GLY A 389 -13.40 -11.90 -4.15
C GLY A 389 -13.26 -12.35 -5.62
N SER A 390 -12.25 -11.88 -6.35
CA SER A 390 -11.94 -12.38 -7.70
C SER A 390 -11.39 -13.81 -7.65
N THR A 391 -11.48 -14.54 -8.76
CA THR A 391 -10.99 -15.93 -8.85
C THR A 391 -9.63 -15.99 -9.55
N VAL A 392 -8.76 -16.89 -9.10
CA VAL A 392 -7.53 -17.30 -9.78
C VAL A 392 -7.59 -18.78 -10.12
N ASN A 393 -7.22 -19.14 -11.34
CA ASN A 393 -7.16 -20.53 -11.76
C ASN A 393 -5.73 -21.04 -11.64
N LEU A 394 -5.53 -22.07 -10.83
CA LEU A 394 -4.23 -22.68 -10.59
C LEU A 394 -4.20 -24.06 -11.22
N GLU A 395 -3.24 -24.31 -12.09
CA GLU A 395 -2.90 -25.68 -12.49
C GLU A 395 -1.93 -26.24 -11.45
N LEU A 396 -2.31 -27.36 -10.83
CA LEU A 396 -1.65 -27.94 -9.67
C LEU A 396 -1.18 -29.35 -9.97
N TRP A 397 -0.02 -29.72 -9.41
CA TRP A 397 0.41 -31.10 -9.27
C TRP A 397 0.43 -31.49 -7.79
N ARG A 398 -0.18 -32.65 -7.49
CA ARG A 398 -0.21 -33.22 -6.15
C ARG A 398 0.45 -34.59 -6.18
N LYS A 399 1.34 -34.84 -5.22
CA LYS A 399 2.02 -36.14 -5.09
C LYS A 399 0.97 -37.26 -5.01
N GLY A 400 1.08 -38.23 -5.91
CA GLY A 400 0.16 -39.37 -6.02
C GLY A 400 -0.92 -39.21 -7.10
N ASN A 401 -1.12 -38.01 -7.66
CA ASN A 401 -1.99 -37.83 -8.82
C ASN A 401 -1.26 -38.24 -10.11
N GLN A 402 -2.01 -38.83 -11.04
CA GLN A 402 -1.49 -39.26 -12.35
C GLN A 402 -1.28 -38.09 -13.32
N ALA A 403 -2.05 -37.01 -13.17
CA ALA A 403 -1.99 -35.83 -14.02
C ALA A 403 -2.21 -34.54 -13.20
N PRO A 404 -1.74 -33.38 -13.70
CA PRO A 404 -2.11 -32.08 -13.15
C PRO A 404 -3.62 -31.86 -13.21
N PHE A 405 -4.13 -31.01 -12.32
CA PHE A 405 -5.54 -30.63 -12.28
C PHE A 405 -5.67 -29.13 -12.02
N THR A 406 -6.77 -28.53 -12.46
CA THR A 406 -7.03 -27.11 -12.24
C THR A 406 -7.92 -26.89 -11.02
N LEU A 407 -7.59 -25.90 -10.21
CA LEU A 407 -8.39 -25.44 -9.09
C LEU A 407 -8.63 -23.93 -9.19
N ALA A 408 -9.89 -23.54 -9.11
CA ALA A 408 -10.31 -22.15 -9.01
C ALA A 408 -10.37 -21.73 -7.54
N ILE A 409 -9.56 -20.74 -7.16
CA ILE A 409 -9.52 -20.23 -5.78
C ILE A 409 -10.00 -18.78 -5.77
N GLN A 410 -10.90 -18.46 -4.84
CA GLN A 410 -11.31 -17.09 -4.60
C GLN A 410 -10.23 -16.37 -3.77
N ARG A 411 -9.76 -15.22 -4.27
CA ARG A 411 -8.80 -14.37 -3.57
C ARG A 411 -9.44 -13.75 -2.34
N ILE A 412 -8.84 -13.92 -1.18
CA ILE A 412 -9.26 -13.27 0.06
C ILE A 412 -8.52 -11.94 0.23
N ASP A 413 -9.10 -10.99 0.96
CA ASP A 413 -8.38 -9.77 1.32
C ASP A 413 -7.24 -10.08 2.30
N VAL A 414 -6.01 -10.14 1.78
CA VAL A 414 -4.83 -10.46 2.59
C VAL A 414 -4.28 -9.25 3.34
N SER A 415 -4.74 -8.02 3.05
CA SER A 415 -4.39 -6.85 3.85
C SER A 415 -5.01 -6.90 5.24
N SER A 416 -6.17 -7.54 5.39
CA SER A 416 -6.83 -7.73 6.69
C SER A 416 -6.08 -8.69 7.62
N LEU A 417 -5.22 -9.56 7.07
CA LEU A 417 -4.39 -10.49 7.82
C LEU A 417 -3.19 -9.77 8.49
N GLN A 418 -2.83 -8.56 8.02
CA GLN A 418 -1.78 -7.71 8.59
C GLN A 418 -2.13 -7.13 9.96
N ALA A 419 -3.42 -6.88 10.22
CA ALA A 419 -3.87 -6.13 11.41
C ALA A 419 -4.11 -7.00 12.66
N LYS A 420 -3.91 -8.32 12.57
CA LYS A 420 -4.14 -9.29 13.66
C LYS A 420 -2.86 -9.87 14.26
N GLN A 421 -1.70 -9.34 13.86
CA GLN A 421 -0.40 -9.58 14.50
C GLN A 421 0.01 -8.29 15.21
#